data_AF-W4G1V1-F1
#
_entry.id   AF-W4G1V1-F1
#
_cell.length_a   1.000
_cell.length_b   1.000
_cell.length_c   1.000
_cell.angle_alpha   90.00
_cell.angle_beta   90.00
_cell.angle_gamma   90.00
#
_symmetry.space_group_name_H-M   'P 1'
#
loop_
_entity.id
_entity.type
_entity.pdbx_description
1 polymer ?
#
loop_
_entity_poly.entity_id
_entity_poly.type
_entity_poly.pdbx_seq_one_letter_code
_entity_poly.pdbx_strand_id
1 'polypeptide(L)'
;MVVAAGMFAVSSRPTVPLALQTVVLQAVERGAKAAKTLKELATVVQADLDDKQGRGWHVVAGKDFAVDIRYRKGCCAVVHNATARIKLVVYRTTVATTAPPAAGSIVLPSAVATTDSIKETVMESDMLAPFQSEVLSVCQRLAATPDDSDVLCSTLKNWLTQQYGHTWHVVVSTGSRDLVGAVHANPGTLLDVVFAKSLSTVSQTKKTPQHQQHVRFLVYQHGGFEASLDLITLLHRVCLVLAAMAGALFLFYRLSYRPECIENDTTCTDSDHAKAIAGDFGQFVATIVVVVLIGTASLLRVSRNAIRQKVKHV
;
A
#
# COMPACT_ATOMS: atom_id res chain seq x y z
N MET A 1 2.17 -25.18 5.13
CA MET A 1 1.33 -24.52 4.10
C MET A 1 0.57 -23.42 4.82
N VAL A 2 0.50 -22.17 4.33
CA VAL A 2 -0.53 -21.25 4.83
C VAL A 2 -1.84 -21.89 4.41
N VAL A 3 -2.39 -22.71 5.29
CA VAL A 3 -3.68 -23.33 5.07
C VAL A 3 -4.68 -22.22 5.37
N ALA A 4 -4.78 -21.27 4.44
CA ALA A 4 -5.95 -20.43 4.32
C ALA A 4 -7.12 -21.34 3.89
N ALA A 5 -7.50 -22.27 4.77
CA ALA A 5 -8.76 -22.96 4.65
C ALA A 5 -9.86 -21.90 4.75
N GLY A 6 -10.93 -22.05 3.98
CA GLY A 6 -12.04 -21.11 3.98
C GLY A 6 -11.79 -19.83 3.18
N MET A 7 -12.83 -19.01 3.12
CA MET A 7 -12.87 -17.82 2.28
C MET A 7 -12.31 -16.60 3.02
N PHE A 8 -11.66 -15.73 2.26
CA PHE A 8 -11.32 -14.40 2.73
C PHE A 8 -12.53 -13.48 2.56
N ALA A 9 -12.74 -12.60 3.54
CA ALA A 9 -13.76 -11.58 3.47
C ALA A 9 -13.17 -10.21 3.78
N VAL A 10 -13.60 -9.19 3.04
CA VAL A 10 -13.21 -7.82 3.30
C VAL A 10 -14.07 -7.29 4.44
N SER A 11 -13.43 -6.69 5.43
CA SER A 11 -14.10 -6.02 6.56
C SER A 11 -14.91 -4.84 6.04
N SER A 12 -16.04 -4.56 6.69
CA SER A 12 -16.85 -3.37 6.42
C SER A 12 -16.16 -2.07 6.87
N ARG A 13 -15.15 -2.18 7.75
CA ARG A 13 -14.35 -1.05 8.25
C ARG A 13 -12.84 -1.30 8.09
N PRO A 14 -12.06 -0.30 7.66
CA PRO A 14 -12.50 1.03 7.22
C PRO A 14 -13.29 0.98 5.90
N THR A 15 -14.08 2.02 5.60
CA THR A 15 -14.88 2.06 4.36
C THR A 15 -13.97 2.20 3.14
N VAL A 16 -14.11 1.28 2.19
CA VAL A 16 -13.28 1.19 0.99
C VAL A 16 -14.15 1.21 -0.27
N PRO A 17 -13.75 1.87 -1.38
CA PRO A 17 -14.44 1.74 -2.65
C PRO A 17 -14.55 0.28 -3.09
N LEU A 18 -15.71 -0.13 -3.59
CA LEU A 18 -15.98 -1.52 -4.00
C LEU A 18 -14.92 -2.05 -4.97
N ALA A 19 -14.49 -1.23 -5.93
CA ALA A 19 -13.44 -1.58 -6.87
C ALA A 19 -12.13 -2.01 -6.18
N LEU A 20 -11.72 -1.30 -5.12
CA LEU A 20 -10.51 -1.66 -4.37
C LEU A 20 -10.75 -2.90 -3.50
N GLN A 21 -11.95 -3.09 -2.93
CA GLN A 21 -12.28 -4.32 -2.20
C GLN A 21 -12.11 -5.55 -3.09
N THR A 22 -12.67 -5.51 -4.31
CA THR A 22 -12.57 -6.60 -5.28
C THR A 22 -11.12 -6.88 -5.67
N VAL A 23 -10.34 -5.83 -5.97
CA VAL A 23 -8.93 -5.98 -6.35
C VAL A 23 -8.09 -6.58 -5.22
N VAL A 24 -8.27 -6.09 -3.98
CA VAL A 24 -7.55 -6.60 -2.81
C VAL A 24 -7.92 -8.05 -2.54
N LEU A 25 -9.22 -8.40 -2.60
CA LEU A 25 -9.66 -9.77 -2.39
C LEU A 25 -9.06 -10.72 -3.43
N GLN A 26 -9.08 -10.35 -4.71
CA GLN A 26 -8.46 -11.14 -5.78
C GLN A 26 -6.94 -11.29 -5.59
N ALA A 27 -6.25 -10.24 -5.15
CA ALA A 27 -4.82 -10.28 -4.85
C ALA A 27 -4.52 -11.26 -3.70
N VAL A 28 -5.31 -11.20 -2.62
CA VAL A 28 -5.18 -12.09 -1.46
C VAL A 28 -5.49 -13.54 -1.84
N GLU A 29 -6.54 -13.81 -2.60
CA GLU A 29 -6.88 -15.16 -3.06
C GLU A 29 -5.79 -15.76 -3.96
N ARG A 30 -5.22 -14.97 -4.87
CA ARG A 30 -4.06 -15.40 -5.67
C ARG A 30 -2.85 -15.67 -4.80
N GLY A 31 -2.54 -14.75 -3.88
CA GLY A 31 -1.43 -14.90 -2.95
C GLY A 31 -1.56 -16.14 -2.07
N ALA A 32 -2.77 -16.42 -1.57
CA ALA A 32 -3.06 -17.57 -0.71
C ALA A 32 -2.89 -18.91 -1.44
N LYS A 33 -3.11 -18.96 -2.75
CA LYS A 33 -2.86 -20.16 -3.58
C LYS A 33 -1.37 -20.44 -3.78
N ALA A 34 -0.53 -19.40 -3.81
CA ALA A 34 0.88 -19.53 -4.12
C ALA A 34 1.79 -19.59 -2.88
N ALA A 35 1.41 -18.88 -1.81
CA ALA A 35 2.26 -18.68 -0.64
C ALA A 35 2.27 -19.89 0.30
N LYS A 36 3.48 -20.25 0.76
CA LYS A 36 3.70 -21.29 1.78
C LYS A 36 3.77 -20.72 3.19
N THR A 37 4.15 -19.45 3.31
CA THR A 37 4.32 -18.73 4.58
C THR A 37 3.53 -17.43 4.62
N LEU A 38 3.26 -16.90 5.83
CA LEU A 38 2.55 -15.64 5.98
C LEU A 38 3.34 -14.46 5.38
N LYS A 39 4.68 -14.51 5.47
CA LYS A 39 5.58 -13.52 4.87
C LYS A 39 5.46 -13.56 3.34
N GLU A 40 5.50 -14.74 2.73
CA GLU A 40 5.26 -14.90 1.29
C GLU A 40 3.89 -14.38 0.87
N LEU A 41 2.83 -14.65 1.64
CA LEU A 41 1.50 -14.13 1.35
C LEU A 41 1.51 -12.60 1.30
N ALA A 42 2.08 -11.96 2.33
CA ALA A 42 2.18 -10.50 2.39
C ALA A 42 2.98 -9.95 1.19
N THR A 43 4.13 -10.55 0.87
CA THR A 43 4.99 -10.13 -0.25
C THR A 43 4.32 -10.31 -1.61
N VAL A 44 3.63 -11.43 -1.85
CA VAL A 44 2.93 -11.68 -3.12
C VAL A 44 1.77 -10.70 -3.30
N VAL A 45 0.98 -10.46 -2.25
CA VAL A 45 -0.12 -9.49 -2.29
C VAL A 45 0.40 -8.08 -2.52
N GLN A 46 1.49 -7.69 -1.83
CA GLN A 46 2.13 -6.40 -2.02
C GLN A 46 2.59 -6.23 -3.48
N ALA A 47 3.31 -7.22 -4.02
CA ALA A 47 3.83 -7.17 -5.39
C ALA A 47 2.72 -7.11 -6.45
N ASP A 48 1.64 -7.88 -6.28
CA ASP A 48 0.50 -7.89 -7.20
C ASP A 48 -0.23 -6.53 -7.22
N LEU A 49 -0.42 -5.91 -6.06
CA LEU A 49 -1.03 -4.58 -5.96
C LEU A 49 -0.10 -3.48 -6.48
N ASP A 50 1.20 -3.59 -6.22
CA ASP A 50 2.19 -2.66 -6.74
C ASP A 50 2.24 -2.68 -8.28
N ASP A 51 2.10 -3.86 -8.87
CA ASP A 51 2.07 -4.05 -10.32
C ASP A 51 0.77 -3.51 -10.94
N LYS A 52 -0.39 -3.86 -10.37
CA LYS A 52 -1.70 -3.58 -10.98
C LYS A 52 -2.30 -2.23 -10.62
N GLN A 53 -2.06 -1.77 -9.40
CA GLN A 53 -2.63 -0.53 -8.87
C GLN A 53 -1.57 0.57 -8.72
N GLY A 54 -0.29 0.25 -8.95
CA GLY A 54 0.85 1.14 -8.80
C GLY A 54 1.56 0.97 -7.46
N ARG A 55 2.80 1.47 -7.35
CA ARG A 55 3.65 1.22 -6.17
C ARG A 55 3.14 1.83 -4.85
N GLY A 56 3.71 1.38 -3.75
CA GLY A 56 3.50 1.98 -2.44
C GLY A 56 2.38 1.34 -1.63
N TRP A 57 1.95 0.13 -2.00
CA TRP A 57 1.10 -0.69 -1.15
C TRP A 57 1.93 -1.34 -0.04
N HIS A 58 1.34 -1.36 1.14
CA HIS A 58 1.86 -2.00 2.33
C HIS A 58 0.88 -3.10 2.72
N VAL A 59 1.42 -4.25 3.10
CA VAL A 59 0.63 -5.41 3.53
C VAL A 59 1.18 -5.87 4.86
N VAL A 60 0.32 -5.88 5.87
CA VAL A 60 0.63 -6.41 7.20
C VAL A 60 -0.29 -7.59 7.43
N ALA A 61 0.26 -8.74 7.79
CA ALA A 61 -0.49 -9.97 8.00
C ALA A 61 -0.17 -10.59 9.35
N GLY A 62 -1.17 -11.13 10.04
CA GLY A 62 -1.00 -11.71 11.37
C GLY A 62 -2.28 -12.31 11.91
N LYS A 63 -2.25 -12.89 13.10
CA LYS A 63 -3.46 -13.41 13.75
C LYS A 63 -4.27 -12.31 14.41
N ASP A 64 -3.64 -11.64 15.37
CA ASP A 64 -4.19 -10.49 16.05
C ASP A 64 -3.12 -9.45 16.33
N PHE A 65 -3.46 -8.19 16.05
CA PHE A 65 -2.52 -7.07 16.10
C PHE A 65 -3.24 -5.72 15.99
N ALA A 66 -2.74 -4.73 16.70
CA ALA A 66 -3.10 -3.33 16.55
C ALA A 66 -2.27 -2.68 15.44
N VAL A 67 -2.83 -1.65 14.80
CA VAL A 67 -2.12 -0.82 13.83
C VAL A 67 -2.35 0.64 14.17
N ASP A 68 -1.28 1.42 14.23
CA ASP A 68 -1.35 2.88 14.21
C ASP A 68 -0.63 3.40 12.96
N ILE A 69 -1.39 3.49 11.88
CA ILE A 69 -0.90 3.80 10.53
C ILE A 69 -1.60 5.02 9.97
N ARG A 70 -0.86 5.83 9.20
CA ARG A 70 -1.45 6.94 8.44
C ARG A 70 -1.61 6.54 6.99
N TYR A 71 -2.85 6.43 6.52
CA TYR A 71 -3.16 5.96 5.18
C TYR A 71 -3.99 6.95 4.37
N ARG A 72 -3.91 6.88 3.03
CA ARG A 72 -4.73 7.67 2.12
C ARG A 72 -6.19 7.22 2.22
N LYS A 73 -7.11 8.16 2.42
CA LYS A 73 -8.56 7.87 2.55
C LYS A 73 -9.05 7.04 1.35
N GLY A 74 -9.74 5.94 1.64
CA GLY A 74 -10.21 5.00 0.62
C GLY A 74 -9.15 4.05 0.05
N CYS A 75 -7.92 4.05 0.58
CA CYS A 75 -6.83 3.15 0.20
C CYS A 75 -6.32 2.33 1.38
N CYS A 76 -7.21 1.86 2.25
CA CYS A 76 -6.93 0.90 3.30
C CYS A 76 -8.05 -0.13 3.32
N ALA A 77 -7.73 -1.41 3.23
CA ALA A 77 -8.67 -2.51 3.29
C ALA A 77 -8.17 -3.53 4.32
N VAL A 78 -9.10 -4.08 5.10
CA VAL A 78 -8.81 -5.16 6.03
C VAL A 78 -9.48 -6.41 5.51
N VAL A 79 -8.72 -7.48 5.36
CA VAL A 79 -9.21 -8.79 4.90
C VAL A 79 -9.00 -9.78 6.03
N HIS A 80 -10.00 -10.60 6.30
CA HIS A 80 -9.92 -11.63 7.32
C HIS A 80 -10.26 -13.00 6.74
N ASN A 81 -9.59 -14.02 7.25
CA ASN A 81 -9.96 -15.41 7.09
C ASN A 81 -10.28 -15.96 8.48
N ALA A 82 -11.57 -16.20 8.73
CA ALA A 82 -12.05 -16.63 10.04
C ALA A 82 -11.53 -18.03 10.41
N THR A 83 -11.47 -18.95 9.45
CA THR A 83 -11.04 -20.34 9.66
C THR A 83 -9.57 -20.42 10.04
N ALA A 84 -8.71 -19.70 9.30
CA ALA A 84 -7.27 -19.66 9.55
C ALA A 84 -6.88 -18.66 10.65
N ARG A 85 -7.84 -17.84 11.13
CA ARG A 85 -7.65 -16.70 12.04
C ARG A 85 -6.56 -15.76 11.55
N ILE A 86 -6.56 -15.46 10.26
CA ILE A 86 -5.58 -14.55 9.64
C ILE A 86 -6.27 -13.22 9.34
N LYS A 87 -5.65 -12.12 9.77
CA LYS A 87 -5.98 -10.75 9.45
C LYS A 87 -4.89 -10.17 8.54
N LEU A 88 -5.30 -9.56 7.44
CA LEU A 88 -4.43 -8.79 6.54
C LEU A 88 -4.91 -7.35 6.50
N VAL A 89 -4.00 -6.40 6.69
CA VAL A 89 -4.25 -4.97 6.51
C VAL A 89 -3.44 -4.53 5.29
N VAL A 90 -4.15 -4.07 4.27
CA VAL A 90 -3.58 -3.64 2.98
C VAL A 90 -3.84 -2.15 2.84
N TYR A 91 -2.80 -1.34 2.67
CA TYR A 91 -2.97 0.11 2.67
C TYR A 91 -1.92 0.84 1.85
N ARG A 92 -2.23 2.10 1.53
CA ARG A 92 -1.25 3.09 1.04
C ARG A 92 -1.08 4.21 2.04
N THR A 93 0.16 4.55 2.33
CA THR A 93 0.49 5.65 3.24
C THR A 93 0.30 7.02 2.58
N THR A 94 0.18 8.05 3.40
CA THR A 94 0.12 9.45 2.98
C THR A 94 0.97 10.29 3.92
N VAL A 95 1.50 11.41 3.45
CA VAL A 95 2.36 12.26 4.27
C VAL A 95 1.54 12.89 5.38
N ALA A 96 2.14 13.00 6.56
CA ALA A 96 1.60 13.84 7.61
C ALA A 96 1.98 15.31 7.41
N THR A 97 0.97 16.16 7.33
CA THR A 97 1.10 17.63 7.27
C THR A 97 0.87 18.31 8.62
N THR A 98 0.50 17.54 9.65
CA THR A 98 0.23 18.03 10.99
C THR A 98 1.52 18.27 11.76
N ALA A 99 1.57 19.31 12.60
CA ALA A 99 2.72 19.56 13.46
C ALA A 99 3.01 18.33 14.36
N PRO A 100 4.29 18.00 14.64
CA PRO A 100 4.63 16.99 15.63
C PRO A 100 4.05 17.33 17.01
N PRO A 101 3.74 16.33 17.84
CA PRO A 101 3.30 16.57 19.21
C PRO A 101 4.36 17.35 19.99
N ALA A 102 3.91 18.23 20.90
CA ALA A 102 4.80 19.10 21.68
C ALA A 102 5.77 18.28 22.53
N ALA A 103 7.01 18.78 22.66
CA ALA A 103 8.06 18.13 23.43
C ALA A 103 7.64 17.96 24.89
N GLY A 104 7.74 16.73 25.41
CA GLY A 104 7.40 16.38 26.80
C GLY A 104 5.97 15.92 27.03
N SER A 105 5.12 15.84 25.99
CA SER A 105 3.74 15.33 26.11
C SER A 105 3.64 13.82 26.30
N ILE A 106 4.70 13.07 26.00
CA ILE A 106 4.70 11.60 26.00
C ILE A 106 5.50 11.09 27.18
N VAL A 107 4.81 10.45 28.11
CA VAL A 107 5.42 9.79 29.27
C VAL A 107 5.68 8.34 28.92
N LEU A 108 6.96 7.98 28.73
CA LEU A 108 7.37 6.58 28.56
C LEU A 108 7.42 5.88 29.93
N PRO A 109 6.96 4.62 30.05
CA PRO A 109 7.05 3.84 31.29
C PRO A 109 8.48 3.78 31.81
N SER A 110 8.73 3.81 33.12
CA SER A 110 10.09 3.75 33.67
C SER A 110 10.90 2.55 33.15
N ALA A 111 12.22 2.72 33.06
CA ALA A 111 13.11 1.62 32.70
C ALA A 111 12.90 0.44 33.65
N VAL A 112 12.72 -0.77 33.10
CA VAL A 112 12.47 -1.97 33.89
C VAL A 112 13.71 -2.28 34.72
N ALA A 113 13.58 -2.28 36.05
CA ALA A 113 14.62 -2.81 36.93
C ALA A 113 14.69 -4.32 36.71
N THR A 114 15.79 -4.80 36.14
CA THR A 114 16.14 -6.19 35.85
C THR A 114 15.65 -7.18 36.92
N THR A 115 14.49 -7.79 36.70
CA THR A 115 14.01 -8.93 37.52
C THR A 115 13.22 -9.96 36.71
N ASP A 116 12.51 -9.58 35.65
CA ASP A 116 11.94 -10.53 34.67
C ASP A 116 12.77 -10.53 33.38
N SER A 117 13.34 -11.67 33.00
CA SER A 117 14.16 -11.82 31.79
C SER A 117 13.30 -11.78 30.53
N ILE A 118 13.00 -10.57 30.04
CA ILE A 118 12.41 -10.37 28.71
C ILE A 118 13.49 -10.67 27.67
N LYS A 119 13.31 -11.76 26.91
CA LYS A 119 14.22 -12.11 25.82
C LYS A 119 13.82 -11.35 24.56
N GLU A 120 14.76 -10.59 24.01
CA GLU A 120 14.62 -9.89 22.74
C GLU A 120 15.09 -10.77 21.57
N THR A 121 14.42 -10.66 20.42
CA THR A 121 14.85 -11.26 19.16
C THR A 121 14.48 -10.32 18.01
N VAL A 122 15.48 -9.69 17.40
CA VAL A 122 15.31 -8.90 16.18
C VAL A 122 15.12 -9.85 15.00
N MET A 123 13.98 -9.70 14.31
CA MET A 123 13.60 -10.52 13.15
C MET A 123 14.15 -9.92 11.85
N GLU A 124 14.03 -8.59 11.71
CA GLU A 124 14.47 -7.83 10.54
C GLU A 124 14.73 -6.39 10.98
N SER A 125 15.84 -5.79 10.54
CA SER A 125 16.17 -4.39 10.83
C SER A 125 17.10 -3.85 9.76
N ASP A 126 16.86 -2.63 9.31
CA ASP A 126 17.80 -1.85 8.49
C ASP A 126 18.35 -0.62 9.24
N MET A 127 17.91 -0.40 10.48
CA MET A 127 18.36 0.71 11.33
C MET A 127 19.85 0.63 11.68
N LEU A 128 20.49 1.79 11.81
CA LEU A 128 21.85 1.91 12.34
C LEU A 128 21.89 1.53 13.82
N ALA A 129 22.92 0.80 14.24
CA ALA A 129 23.07 0.27 15.61
C ALA A 129 22.75 1.25 16.77
N PRO A 130 23.23 2.52 16.79
CA PRO A 130 22.90 3.44 17.89
C PRO A 130 21.41 3.77 17.93
N PHE A 131 20.81 4.00 16.76
CA PHE A 131 19.39 4.30 16.63
C PHE A 131 18.54 3.07 16.96
N GLN A 132 18.93 1.89 16.46
CA GLN A 132 18.27 0.62 16.74
C GLN A 132 18.22 0.36 18.25
N SER A 133 19.34 0.55 18.95
CA SER A 133 19.44 0.32 20.41
C SER A 133 18.50 1.23 21.20
N GLU A 134 18.36 2.49 20.78
CA GLU A 134 17.44 3.45 21.41
C GLU A 134 15.99 3.00 21.23
N VAL A 135 15.58 2.69 19.99
CA VAL A 135 14.21 2.23 19.70
C VAL A 135 13.90 0.91 20.41
N LEU A 136 14.85 -0.03 20.44
CA LEU A 136 14.73 -1.31 21.14
C LEU A 136 14.51 -1.10 22.64
N SER A 137 15.25 -0.18 23.27
CA SER A 137 15.07 0.13 24.69
C SER A 137 13.66 0.64 25.01
N VAL A 138 13.08 1.44 24.11
CA VAL A 138 11.71 1.94 24.26
C VAL A 138 10.70 0.82 24.03
N CYS A 139 10.87 0.00 22.98
CA CYS A 139 10.02 -1.16 22.74
C CYS A 139 10.06 -2.15 23.91
N GLN A 140 11.22 -2.36 24.53
CA GLN A 140 11.36 -3.24 25.70
C GLN A 140 10.60 -2.69 26.92
N ARG A 141 10.68 -1.38 27.18
CA ARG A 141 9.92 -0.71 28.25
C ARG A 141 8.41 -0.85 28.03
N LEU A 142 7.96 -0.69 26.79
CA LEU A 142 6.57 -0.86 26.39
C LEU A 142 6.13 -2.33 26.45
N ALA A 143 6.96 -3.28 26.04
CA ALA A 143 6.66 -4.71 26.11
C ALA A 143 6.51 -5.23 27.55
N ALA A 144 7.09 -4.51 28.52
CA ALA A 144 7.04 -4.89 29.93
C ALA A 144 5.71 -4.52 30.59
N THR A 145 5.00 -3.51 30.08
CA THR A 145 3.70 -3.08 30.62
C THR A 145 2.59 -4.05 30.21
N PRO A 146 1.54 -4.20 31.03
CA PRO A 146 0.38 -5.03 30.70
C PRO A 146 -0.61 -4.32 29.76
N ASP A 147 -0.20 -3.25 29.06
CA ASP A 147 -1.10 -2.42 28.27
C ASP A 147 -1.58 -3.13 27.00
N ASP A 148 -2.75 -2.73 26.51
CA ASP A 148 -3.32 -3.22 25.27
C ASP A 148 -2.48 -2.81 24.06
N SER A 149 -2.51 -3.63 23.01
CA SER A 149 -1.73 -3.41 21.78
C SER A 149 -1.97 -2.04 21.15
N ASP A 150 -3.18 -1.47 21.28
CA ASP A 150 -3.53 -0.14 20.76
C ASP A 150 -2.79 0.99 21.51
N VAL A 151 -2.65 0.86 22.83
CA VAL A 151 -1.92 1.82 23.68
C VAL A 151 -0.43 1.75 23.39
N LEU A 152 0.12 0.54 23.23
CA LEU A 152 1.52 0.32 22.85
C LEU A 152 1.82 0.93 21.46
N CYS A 153 0.95 0.68 20.48
CA CYS A 153 1.04 1.23 19.13
C CYS A 153 1.11 2.76 19.13
N SER A 154 0.13 3.41 19.78
CA SER A 154 0.00 4.86 19.79
C SER A 154 1.13 5.54 20.57
N THR A 155 1.51 4.98 21.72
CA THR A 155 2.62 5.52 22.53
C THR A 155 3.94 5.49 21.77
N LEU A 156 4.28 4.37 21.14
CA LEU A 156 5.52 4.22 20.38
C LEU A 156 5.54 5.15 19.15
N LYS A 157 4.44 5.21 18.40
CA LYS A 157 4.34 6.08 17.22
C LYS A 157 4.49 7.55 17.59
N ASN A 158 3.80 7.98 18.64
CA ASN A 158 3.87 9.36 19.10
C ASN A 158 5.30 9.71 19.52
N TRP A 159 5.99 8.81 20.25
CA TRP A 159 7.38 9.02 20.66
C TRP A 159 8.31 9.13 19.45
N LEU A 160 8.23 8.21 18.50
CA LEU A 160 9.02 8.26 17.26
C LEU A 160 8.77 9.53 16.46
N THR A 161 7.50 9.96 16.38
CA THR A 161 7.10 11.17 15.67
C THR A 161 7.62 12.44 16.35
N GLN A 162 7.66 12.45 17.69
CA GLN A 162 8.21 13.55 18.48
C GLN A 162 9.73 13.65 18.30
N GLN A 163 10.46 12.52 18.30
CA GLN A 163 11.92 12.51 18.23
C GLN A 163 12.46 12.66 16.81
N TYR A 164 11.85 11.99 15.83
CA TYR A 164 12.40 11.83 14.48
C TYR A 164 11.48 12.36 13.37
N GLY A 165 10.39 13.03 13.73
CA GLY A 165 9.44 13.62 12.79
C GLY A 165 8.53 12.60 12.11
N HIS A 166 7.66 13.10 11.23
CA HIS A 166 6.67 12.27 10.53
C HIS A 166 7.26 11.51 9.33
N THR A 167 6.66 10.44 8.81
CA THR A 167 5.43 9.75 9.25
C THR A 167 5.79 8.32 9.64
N TRP A 168 5.71 8.00 10.93
CA TRP A 168 5.96 6.66 11.45
C TRP A 168 4.69 5.80 11.42
N HIS A 169 4.90 4.51 11.17
CA HIS A 169 3.88 3.47 11.17
C HIS A 169 4.30 2.40 12.16
N VAL A 170 3.38 2.06 13.08
CA VAL A 170 3.64 1.09 14.14
C VAL A 170 2.56 0.03 14.14
N VAL A 171 2.97 -1.23 14.22
CA VAL A 171 2.10 -2.39 14.35
C VAL A 171 2.56 -3.21 15.53
N VAL A 172 1.63 -3.56 16.41
CA VAL A 172 1.93 -4.33 17.63
C VAL A 172 1.02 -5.54 17.71
N SER A 173 1.62 -6.71 17.94
CA SER A 173 0.89 -7.94 18.27
C SER A 173 1.22 -8.37 19.68
N THR A 174 0.20 -8.51 20.52
CA THR A 174 0.31 -9.07 21.88
C THR A 174 -0.26 -10.49 21.86
N GLY A 175 0.47 -11.45 22.41
CA GLY A 175 0.03 -12.85 22.52
C GLY A 175 0.27 -13.74 21.30
N SER A 176 0.79 -13.20 20.19
CA SER A 176 1.14 -13.98 19.00
C SER A 176 2.51 -13.59 18.46
N ARG A 177 3.26 -14.59 17.95
CA ARG A 177 4.49 -14.36 17.16
C ARG A 177 4.17 -14.12 15.69
N ASP A 178 2.96 -14.47 15.27
CA ASP A 178 2.49 -14.44 13.88
C ASP A 178 2.05 -13.02 13.51
N LEU A 179 3.03 -12.17 13.22
CA LEU A 179 2.88 -10.86 12.60
C LEU A 179 4.00 -10.70 11.58
N VAL A 180 3.70 -10.26 10.37
CA VAL A 180 4.67 -9.99 9.30
C VAL A 180 4.25 -8.76 8.51
N GLY A 181 5.24 -8.02 8.04
CA GLY A 181 5.03 -6.86 7.16
C GLY A 181 5.77 -7.02 5.84
N ALA A 182 5.06 -6.79 4.74
CA ALA A 182 5.63 -6.43 3.45
C ALA A 182 5.37 -4.93 3.25
N VAL A 183 6.35 -4.11 3.59
CA VAL A 183 6.22 -2.65 3.66
C VAL A 183 7.30 -1.95 2.86
N HIS A 184 7.01 -0.76 2.35
CA HIS A 184 8.02 0.13 1.78
C HIS A 184 8.52 1.04 2.89
N ALA A 185 9.64 0.71 3.49
CA ALA A 185 10.27 1.56 4.51
C ALA A 185 11.27 2.54 3.88
N ASN A 186 11.42 3.72 4.48
CA ASN A 186 12.58 4.56 4.21
C ASN A 186 13.85 3.81 4.69
N PRO A 187 14.96 3.85 3.93
CA PRO A 187 16.19 3.18 4.34
C PRO A 187 16.64 3.61 5.73
N GLY A 188 16.96 2.65 6.59
CA GLY A 188 17.46 2.89 7.95
C GLY A 188 16.38 3.12 9.00
N THR A 189 15.11 2.81 8.71
CA THR A 189 13.97 3.10 9.60
C THR A 189 13.10 1.89 9.94
N LEU A 190 13.33 0.73 9.34
CA LEU A 190 12.61 -0.51 9.57
C LEU A 190 13.17 -1.28 10.77
N LEU A 191 12.28 -1.68 11.67
CA LEU A 191 12.55 -2.59 12.77
C LEU A 191 11.37 -3.56 12.97
N ASP A 192 11.67 -4.85 12.96
CA ASP A 192 10.77 -5.94 13.34
C ASP A 192 11.41 -6.74 14.48
N VAL A 193 10.80 -6.71 15.66
CA VAL A 193 11.37 -7.28 16.89
C VAL A 193 10.30 -8.01 17.69
N VAL A 194 10.70 -9.13 18.29
CA VAL A 194 9.88 -9.94 19.20
C VAL A 194 10.49 -9.93 20.60
N PHE A 195 9.66 -9.61 21.59
CA PHE A 195 9.97 -9.77 23.00
C PHE A 195 9.21 -10.98 23.54
N ALA A 196 9.92 -11.88 24.24
CA ALA A 196 9.34 -13.02 24.93
C ALA A 196 9.42 -12.79 26.44
N LYS A 197 8.26 -12.65 27.08
CA LYS A 197 8.13 -12.50 28.53
C LYS A 197 7.88 -13.88 29.14
N SER A 198 8.78 -14.30 30.02
CA SER A 198 8.57 -15.48 30.87
C SER A 198 7.70 -15.06 32.05
N LEU A 199 6.42 -15.46 32.06
CA LEU A 199 5.55 -15.25 33.22
C LEU A 199 5.98 -16.20 34.33
N SER A 200 6.64 -15.68 35.38
CA SER A 200 6.91 -16.44 36.60
C SER A 200 5.61 -16.58 37.39
N THR A 201 4.92 -17.72 37.25
CA THR A 201 3.75 -18.02 38.06
C THR A 201 4.18 -18.25 39.51
N VAL A 202 3.94 -17.27 40.39
CA VAL A 202 3.84 -17.50 41.84
C VAL A 202 2.55 -18.27 42.10
N SER A 203 2.56 -19.56 41.81
CA SER A 203 1.63 -20.53 42.38
C SER A 203 2.28 -21.90 42.28
N GLN A 204 2.98 -22.28 43.36
CA GLN A 204 3.30 -23.68 43.61
C GLN A 204 1.97 -24.45 43.63
N THR A 205 1.81 -25.37 42.68
CA THR A 205 0.95 -26.59 42.69
C THR A 205 0.25 -26.88 41.35
N LYS A 206 1.02 -26.97 40.25
CA LYS A 206 0.86 -28.00 39.21
C LYS A 206 1.83 -27.73 38.06
N LYS A 207 2.49 -28.78 37.58
CA LYS A 207 3.24 -28.77 36.32
C LYS A 207 2.27 -28.47 35.17
N THR A 208 2.12 -27.20 34.83
CA THR A 208 1.44 -26.73 33.62
C THR A 208 2.43 -25.88 32.83
N PRO A 209 2.45 -25.96 31.49
CA PRO A 209 3.50 -25.37 30.67
C PRO A 209 3.55 -23.85 30.90
N GLN A 210 4.77 -23.31 31.08
CA GLN A 210 5.03 -21.87 31.12
C GLN A 210 4.35 -21.20 29.92
N HIS A 211 3.32 -20.38 30.17
CA HIS A 211 2.72 -19.58 29.11
C HIS A 211 3.68 -18.41 28.84
N GLN A 212 4.50 -18.51 27.79
CA GLN A 212 5.33 -17.38 27.34
C GLN A 212 4.43 -16.40 26.58
N GLN A 213 4.42 -15.15 27.02
CA GLN A 213 3.72 -14.08 26.32
C GLN A 213 4.68 -13.44 25.33
N HIS A 214 4.28 -13.34 24.07
CA HIS A 214 5.06 -12.70 23.03
C HIS A 214 4.47 -11.32 22.69
N VAL A 215 5.34 -10.32 22.59
CA VAL A 215 4.98 -8.99 22.09
C VAL A 215 5.86 -8.71 20.88
N ARG A 216 5.26 -8.50 19.71
CA ARG A 216 5.98 -8.21 18.47
C ARG A 216 5.69 -6.80 18.01
N PHE A 217 6.74 -6.05 17.68
CA PHE A 217 6.67 -4.70 17.12
C PHE A 217 7.18 -4.73 15.70
N LEU A 218 6.42 -4.13 14.78
CA LEU A 218 6.88 -3.76 13.44
C LEU A 218 6.76 -2.24 13.31
N VAL A 219 7.89 -1.60 13.07
CA VAL A 219 8.04 -0.14 13.05
C VAL A 219 8.76 0.24 11.77
N TYR A 220 8.26 1.25 11.08
CA TYR A 220 8.94 1.83 9.93
C TYR A 220 8.49 3.26 9.65
N GLN A 221 9.33 4.05 8.97
CA GLN A 221 8.97 5.39 8.53
C GLN A 221 8.67 5.38 7.03
N HIS A 222 7.54 5.97 6.62
CA HIS A 222 7.24 6.14 5.20
C HIS A 222 6.16 7.21 4.96
N GLY A 223 6.47 8.22 4.14
CA GLY A 223 5.57 9.32 3.81
C GLY A 223 4.57 9.02 2.69
N GLY A 224 4.74 7.96 1.91
CA GLY A 224 3.94 7.73 0.70
C GLY A 224 4.60 8.29 -0.56
N PHE A 225 4.13 7.82 -1.72
CA PHE A 225 4.65 8.21 -3.03
C PHE A 225 3.80 9.33 -3.64
N GLU A 226 3.97 10.58 -3.18
CA GLU A 226 3.10 11.69 -3.59
C GLU A 226 3.27 12.13 -5.05
N ALA A 227 4.47 12.03 -5.65
CA ALA A 227 4.72 12.70 -6.93
C ALA A 227 4.45 11.88 -8.21
N SER A 228 4.53 10.54 -8.16
CA SER A 228 4.58 9.73 -9.40
C SER A 228 3.26 9.06 -9.79
N LEU A 229 2.36 8.80 -8.84
CA LEU A 229 1.10 8.10 -9.09
C LEU A 229 -0.02 9.04 -9.53
N ASP A 230 -0.08 10.23 -8.94
CA ASP A 230 -1.04 11.25 -9.37
C ASP A 230 -0.71 11.69 -10.81
N LEU A 231 0.57 11.75 -11.21
CA LEU A 231 0.94 12.04 -12.60
C LEU A 231 0.51 10.94 -13.58
N ILE A 232 0.71 9.66 -13.25
CA ILE A 232 0.35 8.55 -14.16
C ILE A 232 -1.17 8.40 -14.27
N THR A 233 -1.88 8.53 -13.15
CA THR A 233 -3.35 8.46 -13.16
C THR A 233 -3.98 9.69 -13.81
N LEU A 234 -3.40 10.88 -13.62
CA LEU A 234 -3.75 12.10 -14.34
C LEU A 234 -3.48 11.93 -15.84
N LEU A 235 -2.31 11.45 -16.23
CA LEU A 235 -1.96 11.22 -17.64
C LEU A 235 -2.94 10.24 -18.29
N HIS A 236 -3.31 9.15 -17.61
CA HIS A 236 -4.29 8.21 -18.13
C HIS A 236 -5.67 8.84 -18.32
N ARG A 237 -6.14 9.64 -17.34
CA ARG A 237 -7.41 10.38 -17.45
C ARG A 237 -7.37 11.41 -18.57
N VAL A 238 -6.27 12.14 -18.72
CA VAL A 238 -6.06 13.12 -19.80
C VAL A 238 -6.05 12.42 -21.16
N CYS A 239 -5.35 11.29 -21.31
CA CYS A 239 -5.37 10.51 -22.55
C CYS A 239 -6.77 10.01 -22.91
N LEU A 240 -7.56 9.57 -21.93
CA LEU A 240 -8.95 9.12 -22.14
C LEU A 240 -9.85 10.27 -22.61
N VAL A 241 -9.71 11.46 -21.99
CA VAL A 241 -10.45 12.66 -22.41
C VAL A 241 -10.06 13.08 -23.82
N LEU A 242 -8.76 13.08 -24.15
CA LEU A 242 -8.30 13.39 -25.50
C LEU A 242 -8.81 12.38 -26.54
N ALA A 243 -8.84 11.09 -26.20
CA ALA A 243 -9.40 10.06 -27.07
C ALA A 243 -10.91 10.25 -27.28
N ALA A 244 -11.66 10.58 -26.23
CA ALA A 244 -13.09 10.86 -26.33
C ALA A 244 -13.37 12.12 -27.16
N MET A 245 -12.60 13.20 -26.97
CA MET A 245 -12.69 14.41 -27.78
C MET A 245 -12.38 14.14 -29.26
N ALA A 246 -11.34 13.35 -29.54
CA ALA A 246 -11.01 12.94 -30.91
C ALA A 246 -12.14 12.11 -31.54
N GLY A 247 -12.73 11.18 -30.79
CA GLY A 247 -13.90 10.41 -31.24
C GLY A 247 -15.13 11.27 -31.50
N ALA A 248 -15.41 12.25 -30.63
CA ALA A 248 -16.53 13.17 -30.79
C ALA A 248 -16.34 14.10 -32.01
N LEU A 249 -15.13 14.62 -32.23
CA LEU A 249 -14.79 15.39 -33.42
C LEU A 249 -14.97 14.52 -34.67
N PHE A 250 -14.43 13.30 -34.68
CA PHE A 250 -14.58 12.37 -35.80
C PHE A 250 -16.06 12.10 -36.14
N LEU A 251 -16.91 11.88 -35.13
CA LEU A 251 -18.34 11.66 -35.32
C LEU A 251 -19.06 12.91 -35.83
N PHE A 252 -18.80 14.08 -35.23
CA PHE A 252 -19.37 15.35 -35.67
C PHE A 252 -19.03 15.63 -37.13
N TYR A 253 -17.78 15.39 -37.52
CA TYR A 253 -17.35 15.56 -38.90
C TYR A 253 -17.90 14.51 -39.83
N ARG A 254 -17.97 13.22 -39.45
CA ARG A 254 -18.64 12.19 -40.27
C ARG A 254 -20.11 12.49 -40.52
N LEU A 255 -20.80 13.06 -39.53
CA LEU A 255 -22.21 13.48 -39.65
C LEU A 255 -22.35 14.79 -40.44
N SER A 256 -21.32 15.64 -40.46
CA SER A 256 -21.30 16.91 -41.21
C SER A 256 -20.72 16.76 -42.62
N TYR A 257 -20.06 15.65 -42.91
CA TYR A 257 -19.43 15.35 -44.19
C TYR A 257 -20.51 15.02 -45.20
N ARG A 258 -20.68 15.90 -46.19
CA ARG A 258 -21.61 15.73 -47.30
C ARG A 258 -20.83 15.33 -48.55
N PRO A 259 -20.70 14.01 -48.83
CA PRO A 259 -19.98 13.54 -50.02
C PRO A 259 -20.63 14.03 -51.33
N GLU A 260 -21.94 14.30 -51.28
CA GLU A 260 -22.73 14.90 -52.37
C GLU A 260 -22.18 16.24 -52.86
N CYS A 261 -21.46 16.99 -52.01
CA CYS A 261 -20.87 18.28 -52.40
C CYS A 261 -19.47 18.15 -53.02
N ILE A 262 -18.89 16.95 -53.13
CA ILE A 262 -17.56 16.72 -53.74
C ILE A 262 -17.71 16.35 -55.22
N GLU A 263 -18.74 15.56 -55.56
CA GLU A 263 -19.06 15.17 -56.93
C GLU A 263 -20.03 16.19 -57.55
N ASN A 264 -19.53 17.39 -57.88
CA ASN A 264 -20.15 18.40 -58.77
C ASN A 264 -21.67 18.32 -58.96
N ASP A 265 -22.42 18.50 -57.87
CA ASP A 265 -23.87 18.68 -57.94
C ASP A 265 -24.23 20.14 -57.63
N THR A 266 -25.07 20.72 -58.49
CA THR A 266 -25.36 22.18 -58.58
C THR A 266 -26.10 22.79 -57.38
N THR A 267 -26.23 22.04 -56.29
CA THR A 267 -27.00 22.39 -55.09
C THR A 267 -26.15 22.80 -53.89
N CYS A 268 -24.81 22.69 -53.94
CA CYS A 268 -23.93 23.07 -52.84
C CYS A 268 -23.29 24.45 -53.04
N THR A 269 -23.15 25.23 -51.96
CA THR A 269 -22.47 26.54 -52.04
C THR A 269 -20.95 26.36 -52.09
N ASP A 270 -20.22 27.34 -52.64
CA ASP A 270 -18.74 27.33 -52.67
C ASP A 270 -18.12 27.16 -51.27
N SER A 271 -18.82 27.65 -50.23
CA SER A 271 -18.40 27.50 -48.84
C SER A 271 -18.51 26.06 -48.32
N ASP A 272 -19.46 25.29 -48.84
CA ASP A 272 -19.68 23.88 -48.49
C ASP A 272 -18.70 22.98 -49.25
N HIS A 273 -18.38 23.33 -50.50
CA HIS A 273 -17.36 22.66 -51.29
C HIS A 273 -15.95 22.83 -50.69
N ALA A 274 -15.59 24.05 -50.28
CA ALA A 274 -14.32 24.32 -49.59
C ALA A 274 -14.19 23.55 -48.26
N LYS A 275 -15.28 23.42 -47.49
CA LYS A 275 -15.30 22.61 -46.25
C LYS A 275 -15.14 21.11 -46.54
N ALA A 276 -15.73 20.62 -47.62
CA ALA A 276 -15.65 19.22 -48.01
C ALA A 276 -14.24 18.82 -48.47
N ILE A 277 -13.57 19.65 -49.29
CA ILE A 277 -12.19 19.41 -49.77
C ILE A 277 -11.16 19.55 -48.65
N ALA A 278 -11.31 20.57 -47.78
CA ALA A 278 -10.39 20.76 -46.65
C ALA A 278 -10.46 19.61 -45.62
N GLY A 279 -11.57 18.88 -45.58
CA GLY A 279 -11.74 17.71 -44.72
C GLY A 279 -10.86 16.51 -45.10
N ASP A 280 -10.58 16.31 -46.39
CA ASP A 280 -10.08 15.02 -46.88
C ASP A 280 -8.62 14.70 -46.47
N PHE A 281 -7.71 15.69 -46.53
CA PHE A 281 -6.28 15.45 -46.30
C PHE A 281 -5.80 15.81 -44.89
N GLY A 282 -6.28 16.93 -44.33
CA GLY A 282 -5.86 17.40 -43.00
C GLY A 282 -6.37 16.50 -41.86
N GLN A 283 -7.55 15.89 -42.03
CA GLN A 283 -8.19 15.07 -41.00
C GLN A 283 -7.64 13.64 -40.94
N PHE A 284 -7.22 13.06 -42.07
CA PHE A 284 -6.53 11.77 -42.09
C PHE A 284 -5.22 11.86 -41.30
N VAL A 285 -4.44 12.92 -41.54
CA VAL A 285 -3.18 13.18 -40.85
C VAL A 285 -3.41 13.44 -39.36
N ALA A 286 -4.38 14.28 -38.98
CA ALA A 286 -4.67 14.57 -37.57
C ALA A 286 -5.13 13.31 -36.80
N THR A 287 -5.97 12.47 -37.42
CA THR A 287 -6.46 11.24 -36.80
C THR A 287 -5.34 10.21 -36.63
N ILE A 288 -4.49 10.05 -37.65
CA ILE A 288 -3.29 9.18 -37.57
C ILE A 288 -2.35 9.68 -36.48
N VAL A 289 -2.09 11.00 -36.40
CA VAL A 289 -1.21 11.58 -35.38
C VAL A 289 -1.75 11.30 -33.98
N VAL A 290 -3.06 11.45 -33.74
CA VAL A 290 -3.68 11.13 -32.43
C VAL A 290 -3.59 9.64 -32.12
N VAL A 291 -3.87 8.75 -33.07
CA VAL A 291 -3.75 7.29 -32.89
C VAL A 291 -2.30 6.89 -32.62
N VAL A 292 -1.33 7.49 -33.33
CA VAL A 292 0.11 7.26 -33.12
C VAL A 292 0.55 7.79 -31.75
N LEU A 293 0.05 8.95 -31.30
CA LEU A 293 0.35 9.48 -29.97
C LEU A 293 -0.22 8.59 -28.85
N ILE A 294 -1.43 8.07 -29.02
CA ILE A 294 -2.05 7.12 -28.07
C ILE A 294 -1.29 5.77 -28.09
N GLY A 295 -0.91 5.29 -29.26
CA GLY A 295 -0.14 4.07 -29.45
C GLY A 295 1.26 4.16 -28.85
N THR A 296 1.98 5.27 -29.09
CA THR A 296 3.30 5.54 -28.52
C THR A 296 3.25 5.73 -27.00
N ALA A 297 2.26 6.44 -26.46
CA ALA A 297 2.05 6.54 -25.01
C ALA A 297 1.77 5.17 -24.35
N SER A 298 1.01 4.31 -25.03
CA SER A 298 0.74 2.95 -24.57
C SER A 298 1.98 2.05 -24.66
N LEU A 299 2.77 2.17 -25.74
CA LEU A 299 4.03 1.44 -25.92
C LEU A 299 5.10 1.89 -24.91
N LEU A 300 5.18 3.18 -24.59
CA LEU A 300 6.07 3.70 -23.53
C LEU A 300 5.71 3.14 -22.15
N ARG A 301 4.42 2.87 -21.89
CA ARG A 301 3.96 2.21 -20.66
C ARG A 301 4.42 0.76 -20.58
N VAL A 302 4.36 0.02 -21.69
CA VAL A 302 4.79 -1.38 -21.77
C VAL A 302 6.31 -1.50 -21.74
N SER A 303 7.02 -0.67 -22.52
CA SER A 303 8.49 -0.72 -22.63
C SER A 303 9.18 -0.31 -21.34
N ARG A 304 8.65 0.68 -20.60
CA ARG A 304 9.23 1.09 -19.32
C ARG A 304 9.05 0.03 -18.21
N ASN A 305 7.99 -0.76 -18.27
CA ASN A 305 7.78 -1.92 -17.39
C ASN A 305 8.72 -3.08 -17.76
N ALA A 306 8.93 -3.34 -19.06
CA ALA A 306 9.86 -4.37 -19.54
C ALA A 306 11.33 -4.03 -19.28
N ILE A 307 11.74 -2.76 -19.48
CA ILE A 307 13.11 -2.29 -19.22
C ILE A 307 13.43 -2.36 -17.71
N ARG A 308 12.46 -2.03 -16.83
CA ARG A 308 12.66 -2.16 -15.37
C ARG A 308 12.69 -3.60 -14.86
N GLN A 309 12.05 -4.55 -15.55
CA GLN A 309 12.22 -5.98 -15.23
C GLN A 309 13.63 -6.47 -15.59
N LYS A 310 14.22 -5.99 -16.69
CA LYS A 310 15.61 -6.33 -17.06
C LYS A 310 16.65 -5.70 -16.12
N VAL A 311 16.41 -4.49 -15.62
CA VAL A 311 17.33 -3.83 -14.65
C VAL A 311 17.27 -4.46 -13.24
N LYS A 312 16.24 -5.25 -12.91
CA LYS A 312 16.18 -6.02 -11.65
C LYS A 312 16.95 -7.35 -11.69
N HIS A 313 17.46 -7.75 -12.86
CA HIS A 313 18.25 -8.98 -13.05
C HIS A 313 19.73 -8.70 -13.36
N VAL A 314 20.22 -7.48 -13.04
CA VAL A 314 21.64 -7.13 -13.02
C VAL A 314 22.03 -6.76 -11.60
#